data_AF-A0A183K3Q2-F1
#
_entry.id   AF-A0A183K3Q2-F1
#
_cell.length_a   1.000
_cell.length_b   1.000
_cell.length_c   1.000
_cell.angle_alpha   90.00
_cell.angle_beta   90.00
_cell.angle_gamma   90.00
#
_symmetry.space_group_name_H-M   'P 1'
#
loop_
_entity.id
_entity.type
_entity.pdbx_description
1 polymer ?
#
loop_
_entity_poly.entity_id
_entity_poly.type
_entity_poly.pdbx_seq_one_letter_code
_entity_poly.pdbx_strand_id
1 'polypeptide(L)'
;MDNSTLKEELDNARQKMFSLEKSASNAFSQLEIKSNELQTIQSQLDKVLNEQMELEKVHNHTITALESEKQVLLERIKEAENRLLEHQPNSSTELTNQCGQSDINRLIEEKASTESQVNFLNSIIVDLHAKNAELESRVRAMLVGTDEQLDLLSNKHIKSRNPPPTRLWCDNCLVFDSHDTKDCSQTNGNNHPHQHYTTNGMIKNSIIHDEIPRKSSLKNFHKISKQNSSVTTINRLYCDNCGIFDDHITENCTDTQTF
;
A
#
# COMPACT_ATOMS: atom_id res chain seq x y z
N MET A 1 -61.28 -11.06 -100.65
CA MET A 1 -60.28 -11.45 -99.64
C MET A 1 -59.66 -12.73 -100.14
N ASP A 2 -58.42 -12.66 -100.62
CA ASP A 2 -57.76 -13.80 -101.24
C ASP A 2 -57.19 -14.72 -100.15
N ASN A 3 -57.17 -16.04 -100.42
CA ASN A 3 -56.76 -17.06 -99.45
C ASN A 3 -55.33 -16.82 -98.91
N SER A 4 -54.45 -16.24 -99.74
CA SER A 4 -53.08 -15.86 -99.36
C SER A 4 -53.05 -14.80 -98.26
N THR A 5 -53.92 -13.78 -98.33
CA THR A 5 -53.98 -12.70 -97.35
C THR A 5 -54.47 -13.22 -95.99
N LEU A 6 -55.48 -14.09 -95.98
CA LEU A 6 -55.98 -14.72 -94.76
C LEU A 6 -54.92 -15.60 -94.08
N LYS A 7 -54.08 -16.29 -94.86
CA LYS A 7 -52.98 -17.10 -94.33
C LYS A 7 -51.90 -16.24 -93.68
N GLU A 8 -51.52 -15.14 -94.31
CA GLU A 8 -50.56 -14.18 -93.76
C GLU A 8 -51.06 -13.54 -92.46
N GLU A 9 -52.33 -13.13 -92.41
CA GLU A 9 -52.94 -12.60 -91.18
C GLU A 9 -52.95 -13.63 -90.04
N LEU A 10 -53.25 -14.90 -90.33
CA LEU A 10 -53.22 -15.98 -89.35
C LEU A 10 -51.81 -16.22 -88.80
N ASP A 11 -50.79 -16.22 -89.66
CA ASP A 11 -49.40 -16.42 -89.24
C ASP A 11 -48.88 -15.21 -88.44
N ASN A 12 -49.26 -13.99 -88.81
CA ASN A 12 -48.98 -12.78 -88.03
C ASN A 12 -49.65 -12.82 -86.64
N ALA A 13 -50.91 -13.25 -86.57
CA ALA A 13 -51.62 -13.42 -85.30
C ALA A 13 -50.94 -14.46 -84.40
N ARG A 14 -50.48 -15.58 -84.97
CA ARG A 14 -49.72 -16.62 -84.24
C ARG A 14 -48.40 -16.08 -83.70
N GLN A 15 -47.64 -15.34 -84.51
CA GLN A 15 -46.38 -14.75 -84.08
C GLN A 15 -46.60 -13.74 -82.94
N LYS A 16 -47.65 -12.91 -83.03
CA LYS A 16 -48.03 -11.97 -81.98
C LYS A 16 -48.42 -12.71 -80.69
N MET A 17 -49.23 -13.76 -80.79
CA MET A 17 -49.62 -14.59 -79.66
C MET A 17 -48.39 -15.20 -78.96
N PHE A 18 -47.46 -15.77 -79.71
CA PHE A 18 -46.21 -16.31 -79.17
C PHE A 18 -45.35 -15.23 -78.48
N SER A 19 -45.26 -14.04 -79.08
CA SER A 19 -44.52 -12.92 -78.47
C SER A 19 -45.15 -12.45 -77.16
N LEU A 20 -46.48 -12.40 -77.09
CA LEU A 20 -47.23 -12.05 -75.88
C LEU A 20 -47.08 -13.11 -74.81
N GLU A 21 -47.14 -14.39 -75.17
CA GLU A 21 -46.94 -15.52 -74.24
C GLU A 21 -45.54 -15.46 -73.61
N LYS A 22 -44.51 -15.22 -74.43
CA LYS A 22 -43.14 -15.04 -73.92
C LYS A 22 -43.03 -13.82 -73.00
N SER A 23 -43.64 -12.70 -73.37
CA SER A 23 -43.66 -11.50 -72.53
C SER A 23 -44.40 -11.73 -71.21
N ALA A 24 -45.51 -12.46 -71.23
CA ALA A 24 -46.29 -12.80 -70.04
C ALA A 24 -45.50 -13.74 -69.12
N SER A 25 -44.86 -14.77 -69.67
CA SER A 25 -43.98 -15.67 -68.93
C SER A 25 -42.84 -14.91 -68.24
N ASN A 26 -42.18 -13.99 -68.96
CA ASN A 26 -41.15 -13.13 -68.38
C ASN A 26 -41.69 -12.21 -67.28
N ALA A 27 -42.91 -11.66 -67.45
CA ALA A 27 -43.55 -10.83 -66.43
C ALA A 27 -43.88 -11.64 -65.17
N PHE A 28 -44.38 -12.87 -65.30
CA PHE A 28 -44.63 -13.76 -64.16
C PHE A 28 -43.36 -14.12 -63.41
N SER A 29 -42.27 -14.44 -64.12
CA SER A 29 -40.98 -14.71 -63.48
C SER A 29 -40.46 -13.49 -62.69
N GLN A 30 -40.62 -12.29 -63.24
CA GLN A 30 -40.26 -11.05 -62.53
C GLN A 30 -41.15 -10.80 -61.31
N LEU A 31 -42.46 -11.06 -61.42
CA LEU A 31 -43.39 -10.95 -60.29
C LEU A 31 -43.03 -11.91 -59.16
N GLU A 32 -42.64 -13.15 -59.49
CA GLU A 32 -42.20 -14.13 -58.50
C GLU A 32 -40.93 -13.67 -57.77
N ILE A 33 -39.93 -13.17 -58.51
CA ILE A 33 -38.71 -12.58 -57.91
C ILE A 33 -39.08 -11.43 -56.98
N LYS A 34 -39.94 -10.51 -57.43
CA LYS A 34 -40.38 -9.37 -56.61
C LYS A 34 -41.17 -9.79 -55.38
N SER A 35 -42.01 -10.83 -55.49
CA SER A 35 -42.72 -11.40 -54.36
C SER A 35 -41.75 -11.96 -53.31
N ASN A 36 -40.72 -12.67 -53.74
CA ASN A 36 -39.70 -13.23 -52.85
C ASN A 36 -38.84 -12.14 -52.19
N GLU A 37 -38.48 -11.08 -52.93
CA GLU A 37 -37.79 -9.91 -52.39
C GLU A 37 -38.64 -9.21 -51.31
N LEU A 38 -39.93 -8.99 -51.57
CA LEU A 38 -40.85 -8.39 -50.60
C LEU A 38 -40.99 -9.24 -49.33
N GLN A 39 -41.13 -10.56 -49.48
CA GLN A 39 -41.20 -11.47 -48.34
C GLN A 39 -39.91 -11.43 -47.50
N THR A 40 -38.76 -11.32 -48.16
CA THR A 40 -37.46 -11.20 -47.48
C THR A 40 -37.36 -9.88 -46.71
N ILE A 41 -37.75 -8.76 -47.32
CA ILE A 41 -37.76 -7.45 -46.67
C ILE A 41 -38.73 -7.44 -45.49
N GLN A 42 -39.91 -8.04 -45.64
CA GLN A 42 -40.89 -8.15 -44.57
C GLN A 42 -40.33 -8.94 -43.37
N SER A 43 -39.69 -10.08 -43.62
CA SER A 43 -39.05 -10.86 -42.55
C SER A 43 -37.92 -10.10 -41.85
N GLN A 44 -37.13 -9.31 -42.58
CA GLN A 44 -36.10 -8.45 -42.00
C GLN A 44 -36.71 -7.33 -41.14
N LEU A 45 -37.81 -6.72 -41.60
CA LEU A 45 -38.51 -5.70 -40.85
C LEU A 45 -39.06 -6.25 -39.53
N ASP A 46 -39.70 -7.42 -39.57
CA ASP A 46 -40.22 -8.09 -38.37
C ASP A 46 -39.10 -8.40 -37.37
N LYS A 47 -37.94 -8.84 -37.86
CA LYS A 47 -36.76 -9.10 -37.03
C LYS A 47 -36.27 -7.82 -36.35
N VAL A 48 -36.12 -6.72 -37.10
CA VAL A 48 -35.65 -5.43 -36.56
C VAL A 48 -36.65 -4.87 -35.55
N LEU A 49 -37.96 -4.99 -35.81
CA LEU A 49 -38.99 -4.55 -34.86
C LEU A 49 -38.91 -5.34 -33.55
N ASN A 50 -38.67 -6.65 -33.62
CA ASN A 50 -38.49 -7.48 -32.43
C ASN A 50 -37.21 -7.12 -31.66
N GLU A 51 -36.09 -6.92 -32.36
CA GLU A 51 -34.84 -6.44 -31.75
C GLU A 51 -35.02 -5.07 -31.09
N GLN A 52 -35.74 -4.15 -31.72
CA GLN A 52 -36.05 -2.83 -31.17
C GLN A 52 -36.89 -2.93 -29.89
N MET A 53 -37.91 -3.78 -29.89
CA MET A 53 -38.76 -4.00 -28.72
C MET A 53 -37.99 -4.60 -27.54
N GLU A 54 -37.12 -5.59 -27.78
CA GLU A 54 -36.28 -6.15 -26.72
C GLU A 54 -35.25 -5.13 -26.21
N LEU A 55 -34.67 -4.33 -27.10
CA LEU A 55 -33.76 -3.25 -26.71
C LEU A 55 -34.46 -2.20 -25.85
N GLU A 56 -35.67 -1.78 -26.23
CA GLU A 56 -36.48 -0.83 -25.47
C GLU A 56 -36.84 -1.39 -24.08
N LYS A 57 -37.20 -2.66 -24.00
CA LYS A 57 -37.48 -3.35 -22.72
C LYS A 57 -36.25 -3.35 -21.80
N VAL A 58 -35.09 -3.71 -22.32
CA VAL A 58 -33.83 -3.69 -21.55
C VAL A 58 -33.49 -2.27 -21.12
N HIS A 59 -33.61 -1.30 -22.03
CA HIS A 59 -33.35 0.11 -21.75
C HIS A 59 -34.23 0.65 -20.62
N ASN A 60 -35.54 0.41 -20.69
CA ASN A 60 -36.49 0.83 -19.66
C ASN A 60 -36.20 0.14 -18.32
N HIS A 61 -35.84 -1.14 -18.34
CA HIS A 61 -35.43 -1.86 -17.13
C HIS A 61 -34.18 -1.24 -16.49
N THR A 62 -33.14 -0.94 -17.30
CA THR A 62 -31.92 -0.30 -16.81
C THR A 62 -32.18 1.09 -16.26
N ILE A 63 -33.00 1.91 -16.92
CA ILE A 63 -33.41 3.22 -16.40
C ILE A 63 -34.09 3.08 -15.04
N THR A 64 -35.08 2.20 -14.95
CA THR A 64 -35.83 1.97 -13.70
C THR A 64 -34.89 1.54 -12.56
N ALA A 65 -33.96 0.63 -12.85
CA ALA A 65 -32.96 0.19 -11.88
C ALA A 65 -32.07 1.36 -11.40
N LEU A 66 -31.52 2.14 -12.32
CA LEU A 66 -30.68 3.30 -12.01
C LEU A 66 -31.44 4.39 -11.24
N GLU A 67 -32.71 4.64 -11.60
CA GLU A 67 -33.57 5.59 -10.88
C GLU A 67 -33.82 5.13 -9.44
N SER A 68 -34.08 3.84 -9.24
CA SER A 68 -34.24 3.27 -7.89
C SER A 68 -32.96 3.34 -7.06
N GLU A 69 -31.80 3.02 -7.65
CA GLU A 69 -30.51 3.10 -6.97
C GLU A 69 -30.17 4.54 -6.60
N LYS A 70 -30.40 5.48 -7.53
CA LYS A 70 -30.27 6.91 -7.27
C LYS A 70 -31.13 7.34 -6.08
N GLN A 71 -32.39 6.90 -6.02
CA GLN A 71 -33.29 7.24 -4.91
C GLN A 71 -32.78 6.69 -3.57
N VAL A 72 -32.29 5.45 -3.55
CA VAL A 72 -31.69 4.85 -2.35
C VAL A 72 -30.45 5.62 -1.90
N LEU A 73 -29.58 6.01 -2.83
CA LEU A 73 -28.39 6.80 -2.52
C LEU A 73 -28.73 8.18 -1.99
N LEU A 74 -29.73 8.85 -2.58
CA LEU A 74 -30.21 10.15 -2.10
C LEU A 74 -30.77 10.05 -0.68
N GLU A 75 -31.53 9.00 -0.36
CA GLU A 75 -32.02 8.79 1.01
C GLU A 75 -30.87 8.55 1.98
N ARG A 76 -29.89 7.71 1.62
CA ARG A 76 -28.68 7.50 2.46
C ARG A 76 -27.86 8.76 2.68
N ILE A 77 -27.73 9.61 1.66
CA ILE A 77 -27.06 10.91 1.78
C ILE A 77 -27.83 11.78 2.78
N LYS A 78 -29.15 11.88 2.62
CA LYS A 78 -30.01 12.65 3.52
C LYS A 78 -29.96 12.13 4.96
N GLU A 79 -29.96 10.82 5.15
CA GLU A 79 -29.76 10.19 6.46
C GLU A 79 -28.39 10.53 7.05
N ALA A 80 -27.31 10.48 6.25
CA ALA A 80 -25.97 10.86 6.70
C ALA A 80 -25.86 12.35 7.04
N GLU A 81 -26.47 13.22 6.23
CA GLU A 81 -26.57 14.66 6.48
C GLU A 81 -27.36 14.95 7.77
N ASN A 82 -28.49 14.28 7.97
CA ASN A 82 -29.28 14.39 9.20
C ASN A 82 -28.48 13.93 10.42
N ARG A 83 -27.78 12.80 10.34
CA ARG A 83 -26.90 12.33 11.42
C ARG A 83 -25.79 13.34 11.73
N LEU A 84 -25.20 13.95 10.70
CA LEU A 84 -24.19 15.00 10.88
C LEU A 84 -24.79 16.24 11.56
N LEU A 85 -25.98 16.65 11.14
CA LEU A 85 -26.73 17.77 11.71
C LEU A 85 -27.19 17.50 13.15
N GLU A 86 -27.58 16.27 13.49
CA GLU A 86 -27.91 15.82 14.87
C GLU A 86 -26.68 15.68 15.77
N HIS A 87 -25.50 15.44 15.20
CA HIS A 87 -24.23 15.57 15.91
C HIS A 87 -23.75 17.03 16.06
N GLN A 88 -24.35 17.99 15.33
CA GLN A 88 -24.01 19.41 15.38
C GLN A 88 -24.84 20.31 16.34
N PRO A 89 -26.08 20.03 16.79
CA PRO A 89 -26.93 21.02 17.45
C PRO A 89 -26.76 21.05 18.96
N ASN A 90 -25.81 20.28 19.50
CA ASN A 90 -25.41 20.32 20.91
C ASN A 90 -23.98 20.87 21.10
N SER A 91 -23.47 21.64 20.13
CA SER A 91 -22.26 22.48 20.31
C SER A 91 -22.54 23.80 21.04
N SER A 92 -23.72 23.92 21.66
CA SER A 92 -24.09 24.98 22.61
C SER A 92 -24.49 24.45 23.98
N THR A 93 -24.06 23.24 24.34
CA THR A 93 -24.05 22.82 25.74
C THR A 93 -22.64 22.39 26.08
N GLU A 94 -21.96 23.32 26.75
CA GLU A 94 -20.70 23.11 27.43
C GLU A 94 -20.66 21.71 28.08
N LEU A 95 -19.51 21.03 27.93
CA LEU A 95 -18.94 19.98 28.79
C LEU A 95 -18.42 18.72 28.09
N THR A 96 -18.83 18.38 26.85
CA THR A 96 -18.36 17.10 26.23
C THR A 96 -17.38 17.27 25.05
N ASN A 97 -17.37 18.40 24.34
CA ASN A 97 -16.42 18.65 23.25
C ASN A 97 -15.07 19.23 23.71
N GLN A 98 -14.96 19.70 24.95
CA GLN A 98 -13.66 20.10 25.50
C GLN A 98 -12.76 18.89 25.74
N CYS A 99 -13.29 17.70 26.05
CA CYS A 99 -12.45 16.53 26.30
C CYS A 99 -11.79 16.04 25.01
N GLY A 100 -12.56 15.81 23.95
CA GLY A 100 -12.02 15.32 22.66
C GLY A 100 -11.12 16.32 21.93
N GLN A 101 -11.47 17.62 21.91
CA GLN A 101 -10.57 18.63 21.34
C GLN A 101 -9.37 18.95 22.24
N SER A 102 -9.51 18.95 23.57
CA SER A 102 -8.34 19.13 24.44
C SER A 102 -7.42 17.92 24.39
N ASP A 103 -7.94 16.69 24.25
CA ASP A 103 -7.14 15.49 24.05
C ASP A 103 -6.41 15.54 22.70
N ILE A 104 -7.06 15.96 21.62
CA ILE A 104 -6.40 16.14 20.32
C ILE A 104 -5.31 17.23 20.42
N ASN A 105 -5.62 18.38 21.03
CA ASN A 105 -4.64 19.47 21.19
C ASN A 105 -3.48 19.06 22.12
N ARG A 106 -3.76 18.31 23.19
CA ARG A 106 -2.75 17.75 24.10
C ARG A 106 -1.85 16.76 23.36
N LEU A 107 -2.41 15.88 22.54
CA LEU A 107 -1.63 14.93 21.72
C LEU A 107 -0.77 15.66 20.68
N ILE A 108 -1.24 16.77 20.11
CA ILE A 108 -0.46 17.61 19.19
C ILE A 108 0.71 18.27 19.92
N GLU A 109 0.48 18.83 21.12
CA GLU A 109 1.52 19.46 21.93
C GLU A 109 2.54 18.45 22.45
N GLU A 110 2.09 17.27 22.89
CA GLU A 110 2.93 16.16 23.31
C GLU A 110 3.78 15.63 22.14
N LYS A 111 3.20 15.50 20.94
CA LYS A 111 3.94 15.18 19.72
C LYS A 111 5.00 16.24 19.42
N ALA A 112 4.66 17.54 19.50
CA ALA A 112 5.62 18.61 19.24
C ALA A 112 6.77 18.63 20.26
N SER A 113 6.46 18.40 21.55
CA SER A 113 7.43 18.30 22.63
C SER A 113 8.37 17.11 22.45
N THR A 114 7.83 15.92 22.16
CA THR A 114 8.63 14.72 21.91
C THR A 114 9.49 14.86 20.65
N GLU A 115 8.98 15.45 19.59
CA GLU A 115 9.73 15.75 18.36
C GLU A 115 10.90 16.73 18.64
N SER A 116 10.68 17.74 19.49
CA SER A 116 11.74 18.64 19.95
C SER A 116 12.81 17.91 20.78
N GLN A 117 12.41 17.01 21.68
CA GLN A 117 13.35 16.20 22.47
C GLN A 117 14.18 15.27 21.58
N VAL A 118 13.55 14.63 20.58
CA VAL A 118 14.25 13.79 19.60
C VAL A 118 15.28 14.60 18.82
N ASN A 119 14.93 15.81 18.38
CA ASN A 119 15.87 16.68 17.65
C ASN A 119 17.05 17.14 18.51
N PHE A 120 16.82 17.43 19.79
CA PHE A 120 17.87 17.74 20.75
C PHE A 120 18.83 16.56 20.94
N LEU A 121 18.28 15.36 21.17
CA LEU A 121 19.08 14.14 21.31
C LEU A 121 19.88 13.84 20.05
N ASN A 122 19.29 13.99 18.87
CA ASN A 122 20.00 13.82 17.60
C ASN A 122 21.19 14.77 17.47
N SER A 123 21.05 16.01 17.93
CA SER A 123 22.16 16.99 17.94
C SER A 123 23.29 16.58 18.88
N ILE A 124 22.95 16.11 20.09
CA ILE A 124 23.96 15.56 21.04
C ILE A 124 24.65 14.33 20.47
N ILE A 125 23.90 13.44 19.83
CA ILE A 125 24.44 12.21 19.22
C ILE A 125 25.47 12.58 18.15
N VAL A 126 25.16 13.57 17.29
CA VAL A 126 26.11 14.07 16.29
C VAL A 126 27.36 14.64 16.94
N ASP A 127 27.21 15.50 17.97
CA ASP A 127 28.34 16.09 18.69
C ASP A 127 29.21 15.03 19.39
N LEU A 128 28.59 14.02 19.99
CA LEU A 128 29.29 12.90 20.62
C LEU A 128 30.02 12.03 19.59
N HIS A 129 29.43 11.76 18.43
CA HIS A 129 30.13 11.06 17.35
C HIS A 129 31.32 11.85 16.82
N ALA A 130 31.18 13.17 16.64
CA ALA A 130 32.28 14.03 16.23
C ALA A 130 33.42 14.02 17.27
N LYS A 131 33.06 14.13 18.55
CA LYS A 131 34.03 14.10 19.65
C LYS A 131 34.69 12.72 19.82
N ASN A 132 33.95 11.63 19.66
CA ASN A 132 34.51 10.29 19.65
C ASN A 132 35.46 10.11 18.46
N ALA A 133 35.10 10.57 17.26
CA ALA A 133 35.98 10.52 16.09
C ALA A 133 37.27 11.32 16.30
N GLU A 134 37.18 12.50 16.94
CA GLU A 134 38.35 13.31 17.33
C GLU A 134 39.24 12.58 18.34
N LEU A 135 38.65 12.02 19.40
CA LEU A 135 39.38 11.29 20.43
C LEU A 135 40.03 10.02 19.87
N GLU A 136 39.31 9.26 19.06
CA GLU A 136 39.86 8.12 18.34
C GLU A 136 41.00 8.53 17.41
N SER A 137 40.88 9.65 16.70
CA SER A 137 41.95 10.18 15.84
C SER A 137 43.19 10.53 16.68
N ARG A 138 42.99 11.18 17.83
CA ARG A 138 44.07 11.53 18.75
C ARG A 138 44.75 10.31 19.35
N VAL A 139 43.97 9.29 19.72
CA VAL A 139 44.50 8.00 20.20
C VAL A 139 45.26 7.30 19.08
N ARG A 140 44.72 7.25 17.86
CA ARG A 140 45.43 6.72 16.68
C ARG A 140 46.73 7.47 16.43
N ALA A 141 46.75 8.80 16.48
CA ALA A 141 47.97 9.59 16.29
C ALA A 141 49.05 9.28 17.35
N MET A 142 48.65 9.07 18.59
CA MET A 142 49.54 8.72 19.70
C MET A 142 50.04 7.27 19.66
N LEU A 143 49.24 6.34 19.10
CA LEU A 143 49.60 4.93 18.93
C LEU A 143 50.38 4.65 17.62
N VAL A 144 50.15 5.42 16.56
CA VAL A 144 50.77 5.25 15.24
C VAL A 144 52.15 5.91 15.15
N GLY A 145 52.54 6.77 16.11
CA GLY A 145 53.92 7.21 16.28
C GLY A 145 54.62 7.58 14.98
N THR A 146 54.16 8.62 14.28
CA THR A 146 54.94 9.20 13.19
C THR A 146 55.87 10.25 13.79
N ASP A 147 57.17 9.99 13.70
CA ASP A 147 58.28 10.82 14.21
C ASP A 147 58.28 12.28 13.69
N GLU A 148 57.41 12.63 12.75
CA GLU A 148 57.41 13.95 12.08
C GLU A 148 56.47 15.00 12.70
N GLN A 149 55.73 14.69 13.77
CA GLN A 149 54.87 15.70 14.43
C GLN A 149 55.16 15.99 15.90
N LEU A 150 56.23 15.42 16.48
CA LEU A 150 56.74 15.90 17.76
C LEU A 150 57.29 17.36 17.66
N ASP A 151 57.67 17.81 16.47
CA ASP A 151 58.28 19.14 16.27
C ASP A 151 57.27 20.30 16.15
N LEU A 152 56.01 20.03 15.80
CA LEU A 152 54.99 21.09 15.66
C LEU A 152 54.23 21.40 16.96
N LEU A 153 54.25 20.50 17.95
CA LEU A 153 53.68 20.75 19.28
C LEU A 153 54.69 21.30 20.29
N SER A 154 55.98 21.26 19.97
CA SER A 154 57.05 21.79 20.85
C SER A 154 57.06 23.33 20.88
N ASN A 155 56.55 24.00 19.84
CA ASN A 155 56.73 25.45 19.66
C ASN A 155 55.54 26.35 20.03
N LYS A 156 54.50 25.85 20.70
CA LYS A 156 53.48 26.74 21.32
C LYS A 156 52.98 26.20 22.66
N HIS A 157 53.63 26.67 23.72
CA HIS A 157 53.11 26.75 25.09
C HIS A 157 52.44 25.47 25.65
N ILE A 158 53.23 24.43 25.91
CA ILE A 158 52.89 23.49 26.98
C ILE A 158 53.78 23.83 28.18
N LYS A 159 53.24 24.67 29.07
CA LYS A 159 53.72 24.72 30.44
C LYS A 159 53.68 23.29 30.96
N SER A 160 54.84 22.74 31.32
CA SER A 160 55.01 21.47 32.03
C SER A 160 53.86 21.26 33.01
N ARG A 161 52.92 20.40 32.64
CA ARG A 161 51.96 19.85 33.59
C ARG A 161 52.54 18.50 33.93
N ASN A 162 53.25 18.44 35.05
CA ASN A 162 53.70 17.19 35.64
C ASN A 162 52.56 16.16 35.54
N PRO A 163 52.84 14.89 35.20
CA PRO A 163 51.82 13.85 35.25
C PRO A 163 51.12 13.91 36.62
N PRO A 164 49.79 13.74 36.69
CA PRO A 164 49.08 13.73 37.96
C PRO A 164 49.80 12.78 38.92
N PRO A 165 50.03 13.17 40.19
CA PRO A 165 50.67 12.26 41.14
C PRO A 165 49.91 10.94 41.15
N THR A 166 50.64 9.82 41.09
CA THR A 166 50.06 8.49 41.21
C THR A 166 49.29 8.44 42.52
N ARG A 167 47.96 8.27 42.44
CA ARG A 167 47.11 8.15 43.63
C ARG A 167 47.55 6.94 44.43
N LEU A 168 47.98 7.16 45.66
CA LEU A 168 48.41 6.10 46.57
C LEU A 168 47.16 5.37 47.05
N TRP A 169 47.12 4.05 46.93
CA TRP A 169 46.04 3.20 47.44
C TRP A 169 46.65 2.18 48.39
N CYS A 170 45.98 1.94 49.51
CA CYS A 170 46.39 0.90 50.45
C CYS A 170 45.35 -0.22 50.46
N ASP A 171 45.72 -1.41 49.99
CA ASP A 171 44.87 -2.60 50.01
C ASP A 171 44.52 -3.06 51.43
N ASN A 172 45.37 -2.74 52.41
CA ASN A 172 45.17 -3.10 53.81
C ASN A 172 44.10 -2.25 54.51
N CYS A 173 43.91 -0.99 54.09
CA CYS A 173 42.98 -0.05 54.72
C CYS A 173 41.85 0.39 53.78
N LEU A 174 41.91 0.02 52.50
CA LEU A 174 40.94 0.37 51.45
C LEU A 174 40.70 1.89 51.32
N VAL A 175 41.71 2.71 51.63
CA VAL A 175 41.65 4.18 51.53
C VAL A 175 42.54 4.69 50.41
N PHE A 176 42.04 5.72 49.71
CA PHE A 176 42.81 6.46 48.72
C PHE A 176 43.61 7.60 49.35
N ASP A 177 44.72 7.94 48.69
CA ASP A 177 45.54 9.14 48.84
C ASP A 177 46.23 9.36 50.20
N SER A 178 46.20 8.37 51.10
CA SER A 178 46.83 8.48 52.42
C SER A 178 48.25 7.91 52.46
N HIS A 179 48.41 6.65 52.09
CA HIS A 179 49.70 5.94 52.03
C HIS A 179 49.59 4.79 51.02
N ASP A 180 50.74 4.30 50.56
CA ASP A 180 50.83 3.09 49.73
C ASP A 180 50.76 1.84 50.62
N THR A 181 50.31 0.69 50.09
CA THR A 181 50.19 -0.58 50.84
C THR A 181 51.49 -0.95 51.58
N LYS A 182 52.67 -0.60 51.03
CA LYS A 182 53.99 -0.87 51.62
C LYS A 182 54.36 -0.02 52.85
N ASP A 183 53.74 1.15 53.02
CA ASP A 183 54.06 2.13 54.08
C ASP A 183 53.00 2.14 55.18
N CYS A 184 52.08 1.17 55.17
CA CYS A 184 51.02 1.06 56.16
C CYS A 184 51.58 0.67 57.53
N SER A 185 51.36 1.52 58.54
CA SER A 185 51.77 1.25 59.92
C SER A 185 51.02 0.07 60.57
N GLN A 186 49.97 -0.44 59.90
CA GLN A 186 49.31 -1.70 60.23
C GLN A 186 50.10 -2.88 59.64
N THR A 187 51.39 -2.98 59.97
CA THR A 187 52.16 -4.16 59.60
C THR A 187 51.73 -5.33 60.48
N ASN A 188 50.99 -6.26 59.87
CA ASN A 188 50.58 -7.58 60.35
C ASN A 188 49.48 -7.63 61.43
N GLY A 189 48.31 -8.08 61.01
CA GLY A 189 47.30 -8.60 61.94
C GLY A 189 45.92 -8.84 61.34
N ASN A 190 45.77 -9.88 60.52
CA ASN A 190 44.56 -10.69 60.38
C ASN A 190 43.28 -10.12 59.72
N ASN A 191 42.89 -10.84 58.67
CA ASN A 191 41.52 -11.23 58.31
C ASN A 191 40.50 -10.12 58.00
N HIS A 192 40.33 -9.83 56.70
CA HIS A 192 38.99 -9.69 56.17
C HIS A 192 38.87 -10.41 54.81
N PRO A 193 37.83 -11.23 54.60
CA PRO A 193 37.74 -12.11 53.44
C PRO A 193 37.48 -11.31 52.17
N HIS A 194 38.26 -11.62 51.13
CA HIS A 194 37.92 -11.31 49.75
C HIS A 194 36.50 -11.79 49.44
N GLN A 195 35.55 -10.87 49.31
CA GLN A 195 34.31 -11.17 48.58
C GLN A 195 34.63 -11.14 47.09
N HIS A 196 35.14 -12.27 46.60
CA HIS A 196 34.99 -12.65 45.21
C HIS A 196 33.49 -12.87 44.95
N TYR A 197 32.85 -11.97 44.21
CA TYR A 197 31.60 -12.32 43.53
C TYR A 197 31.97 -13.22 42.34
N THR A 198 31.53 -14.46 42.43
CA THR A 198 31.69 -15.50 41.43
C THR A 198 30.78 -15.22 40.23
N THR A 199 31.37 -14.90 39.08
CA THR A 199 30.71 -15.00 37.78
C THR A 199 30.56 -16.47 37.40
N ASN A 200 29.38 -17.06 37.65
CA ASN A 200 28.97 -18.31 37.04
C ASN A 200 27.86 -18.03 36.02
N GLY A 201 28.23 -18.08 34.74
CA GLY A 201 27.32 -17.93 33.62
C GLY A 201 28.09 -17.84 32.32
N MET A 202 28.65 -18.98 31.88
CA MET A 202 29.22 -19.14 30.55
C MET A 202 28.17 -18.79 29.49
N ILE A 203 28.31 -17.63 28.83
CA ILE A 203 27.76 -17.43 27.49
C ILE A 203 28.95 -17.39 26.55
N LYS A 204 29.05 -18.44 25.72
CA LYS A 204 30.01 -18.53 24.62
C LYS A 204 29.64 -17.45 23.60
N ASN A 205 30.48 -16.42 23.49
CA ASN A 205 30.50 -15.55 22.34
C ASN A 205 30.98 -16.35 21.13
N SER A 206 30.09 -16.61 20.17
CA SER A 206 30.48 -16.85 18.79
C SER A 206 29.74 -15.84 17.93
N ILE A 207 30.41 -14.72 17.68
CA ILE A 207 29.99 -13.68 16.74
C ILE A 207 30.29 -14.26 15.35
N ILE A 208 29.24 -14.64 14.63
CA ILE A 208 29.31 -14.77 13.17
C ILE A 208 28.54 -13.56 12.63
N HIS A 209 29.30 -12.71 11.95
CA HIS A 209 28.77 -11.63 11.12
C HIS A 209 27.94 -12.24 9.99
N ASP A 210 26.66 -11.89 9.92
CA ASP A 210 25.94 -11.85 8.65
C ASP A 210 25.00 -10.64 8.66
N GLU A 211 25.09 -9.87 7.58
CA GLU A 211 24.51 -8.56 7.37
C GLU A 211 22.97 -8.60 7.36
N ILE A 212 22.32 -7.77 8.18
CA ILE A 212 20.88 -7.50 8.08
C ILE A 212 20.68 -6.29 7.16
N PRO A 213 20.01 -6.42 6.00
CA PRO A 213 19.66 -5.29 5.17
C PRO A 213 18.55 -4.46 5.82
N ARG A 214 18.82 -3.18 6.06
CA ARG A 214 17.81 -2.18 6.43
C ARG A 214 16.85 -1.99 5.26
N LYS A 215 15.54 -2.17 5.47
CA LYS A 215 14.53 -1.52 4.65
C LYS A 215 13.47 -0.85 5.51
N SER A 216 13.42 0.46 5.31
CA SER A 216 12.55 1.47 5.89
C SER A 216 11.12 1.39 5.36
N SER A 217 10.18 1.54 6.28
CA SER A 217 9.01 2.43 6.24
C SER A 217 8.18 2.51 4.93
N LEU A 218 6.99 1.90 5.03
CA LEU A 218 5.79 2.16 4.24
C LEU A 218 5.41 3.65 4.23
N LYS A 219 5.20 4.25 3.05
CA LYS A 219 4.16 5.27 2.81
C LYS A 219 3.61 5.21 1.37
N ASN A 220 2.31 4.89 1.31
CA ASN A 220 1.25 5.46 0.48
C ASN A 220 1.29 5.43 -1.06
N PHE A 221 0.32 4.67 -1.57
CA PHE A 221 -0.52 4.84 -2.76
C PHE A 221 -0.57 6.23 -3.40
N HIS A 222 -0.34 6.29 -4.71
CA HIS A 222 -1.27 6.88 -5.69
C HIS A 222 -0.89 6.52 -7.15
N LYS A 223 -1.94 6.33 -7.95
CA LYS A 223 -2.02 6.38 -9.43
C LYS A 223 -1.56 5.15 -10.23
N ILE A 224 -2.59 4.41 -10.61
CA ILE A 224 -2.67 3.49 -11.75
C ILE A 224 -2.25 4.21 -13.04
N SER A 225 -1.25 3.66 -13.73
CA SER A 225 -1.09 3.82 -15.18
C SER A 225 -0.57 2.51 -15.75
N LYS A 226 -1.30 2.01 -16.75
CA LYS A 226 -1.13 0.76 -17.48
C LYS A 226 0.34 0.50 -17.81
N GLN A 227 0.88 -0.68 -17.48
CA GLN A 227 1.73 -1.49 -18.36
C GLN A 227 1.69 -2.96 -17.91
N ASN A 228 1.65 -3.85 -18.90
CA ASN A 228 1.49 -5.31 -18.80
C ASN A 228 2.64 -6.00 -18.04
N SER A 229 2.30 -6.93 -17.14
CA SER A 229 3.16 -8.09 -16.84
C SER A 229 2.33 -9.21 -16.17
N SER A 230 2.27 -10.37 -16.82
CA SER A 230 1.58 -11.58 -16.38
C SER A 230 1.88 -11.97 -14.92
N VAL A 231 0.84 -12.12 -14.10
CA VAL A 231 0.93 -12.78 -12.80
C VAL A 231 -0.18 -13.84 -12.74
N THR A 232 0.24 -15.10 -12.69
CA THR A 232 -0.61 -16.26 -12.47
C THR A 232 -1.27 -16.15 -11.09
N THR A 233 -2.55 -15.77 -11.05
CA THR A 233 -3.36 -15.77 -9.82
C THR A 233 -3.63 -17.20 -9.40
N ILE A 234 -2.86 -17.68 -8.42
CA ILE A 234 -3.22 -18.87 -7.64
C ILE A 234 -4.41 -18.43 -6.77
N ASN A 235 -5.60 -18.98 -7.04
CA ASN A 235 -6.78 -18.81 -6.19
C ASN A 235 -6.46 -19.38 -4.79
N ARG A 236 -6.06 -18.51 -3.86
CA ARG A 236 -5.98 -18.87 -2.44
C ARG A 236 -7.40 -19.04 -1.90
N LEU A 237 -7.69 -20.20 -1.31
CA LEU A 237 -8.95 -20.44 -0.62
C LEU A 237 -8.99 -19.58 0.65
N TYR A 238 -10.12 -18.97 0.93
CA TYR A 238 -10.35 -18.16 2.13
C TYR A 238 -11.74 -18.47 2.67
N CYS A 239 -11.84 -18.54 3.99
CA CYS A 239 -13.11 -18.74 4.70
C CYS A 239 -13.51 -17.46 5.46
N ASP A 240 -14.64 -16.88 5.10
CA ASP A 240 -15.20 -15.70 5.76
C ASP A 240 -15.74 -15.99 7.17
N ASN A 241 -16.05 -17.25 7.49
CA ASN A 241 -16.61 -17.63 8.79
C ASN A 241 -15.54 -17.74 9.89
N CYS A 242 -14.35 -18.27 9.59
CA CYS A 242 -13.28 -18.47 10.60
C CYS A 242 -11.98 -17.70 10.29
N GLY A 243 -11.87 -17.03 9.13
CA GLY A 243 -10.74 -16.19 8.77
C GLY A 243 -9.46 -16.96 8.38
N ILE A 244 -9.54 -18.28 8.18
CA ILE A 244 -8.39 -19.12 7.81
C ILE A 244 -8.19 -19.10 6.28
N PHE A 245 -6.92 -19.03 5.87
CA PHE A 245 -6.49 -19.12 4.48
C PHE A 245 -5.99 -20.53 4.13
N ASP A 246 -6.14 -20.91 2.86
CA ASP A 246 -5.58 -22.09 2.21
C ASP A 246 -6.07 -23.46 2.71
N ASP A 247 -7.09 -23.50 3.57
CA ASP A 247 -7.60 -24.74 4.15
C ASP A 247 -9.00 -25.13 3.59
N HIS A 248 -9.98 -24.24 3.69
CA HIS A 248 -11.32 -24.44 3.16
C HIS A 248 -11.96 -23.14 2.67
N ILE A 249 -13.03 -23.25 1.87
CA ILE A 249 -13.92 -22.13 1.52
C ILE A 249 -15.05 -22.00 2.53
N THR A 250 -15.63 -20.81 2.63
CA THR A 250 -16.71 -20.47 3.56
C THR A 250 -17.86 -21.50 3.60
N GLU A 251 -18.22 -22.11 2.46
CA GLU A 251 -19.30 -23.11 2.39
C GLU A 251 -19.03 -24.42 3.14
N ASN A 252 -17.76 -24.76 3.36
CA ASN A 252 -17.34 -25.99 4.03
C ASN A 252 -16.92 -25.75 5.49
N CYS A 253 -17.17 -24.55 6.01
CA CYS A 253 -16.79 -24.19 7.37
C CYS A 253 -17.71 -24.85 8.40
N THR A 254 -17.14 -25.64 9.31
CA THR A 254 -17.88 -26.28 10.41
C THR A 254 -17.95 -25.43 11.67
N ASP A 255 -17.35 -24.23 11.67
CA ASP A 255 -17.42 -23.31 12.80
C ASP A 255 -18.79 -22.60 12.84
N THR A 256 -19.53 -22.86 13.92
CA THR A 256 -20.86 -22.29 14.19
C THR A 256 -20.82 -21.08 15.13
N GLN A 257 -19.63 -20.50 15.36
CA GLN A 257 -19.53 -19.26 16.14
C GLN A 257 -19.70 -18.05 15.21
N THR A 258 -20.95 -17.63 15.05
CA THR A 258 -21.30 -16.31 14.53
C THR A 258 -20.85 -15.24 15.54
N PHE A 259 -19.95 -14.35 15.13
CA PHE A 259 -19.74 -13.05 15.78
C PHE A 259 -20.82 -12.06 15.31
#